data_AF-A0A7V8Y0V5-F1
#
_entry.id   AF-A0A7V8Y0V5-F1
#
_cell.length_a   1.000
_cell.length_b   1.000
_cell.length_c   1.000
_cell.angle_alpha   90.00
_cell.angle_beta   90.00
_cell.angle_gamma   90.00
#
_symmetry.space_group_name_H-M   'P 1'
#
loop_
_entity.id
_entity.type
_entity.pdbx_description
1 polymer ?
#
loop_
_entity_poly.entity_id
_entity_poly.type
_entity_poly.pdbx_seq_one_letter_code
_entity_poly.pdbx_strand_id
1 'polypeptide(L)'
;MKRAEGTRPRTIERYRSIAERHLLPALGRRRLDKLTPTDVRRLLSAKTSEGLAATTVRHVHAVLRNVLGDAERQDLVIRNVARSVRPPARRPVERRSLTLAEARVLLDTIADDPLEAMWLCALTGGLRRGEVLGVRWQDVDLDTSVVRIRQAVQRTDTGVVVTELKTDRSRRTVPIPVRTAAALKTHRAAQAEQRMSCPIPWPDTDWCSPPRSARHSNRGTSTGHGTSCGAGPGSIGCGCTIFATRVRRS
;
A
#
# COMPACT_ATOMS: atom_id res chain seq x y z
N MET A 1 5.70 -1.61 23.83
CA MET A 1 5.58 -1.96 22.38
C MET A 1 6.80 -1.42 21.69
N LYS A 2 7.73 -2.29 21.25
CA LYS A 2 8.97 -1.89 20.56
C LYS A 2 8.66 -0.89 19.44
N ARG A 3 8.86 0.40 19.70
CA ARG A 3 9.37 1.34 18.69
C ARG A 3 10.87 1.07 18.59
N ALA A 4 11.24 -0.15 18.17
CA ALA A 4 12.63 -0.40 17.85
C ALA A 4 12.95 0.50 16.66
N GLU A 5 14.04 1.27 16.75
CA GLU A 5 14.66 1.92 15.60
C GLU A 5 14.67 0.92 14.43
N GLY A 6 14.09 1.32 13.29
CA GLY A 6 13.94 0.48 12.11
C GLY A 6 12.60 -0.27 11.93
N THR A 7 11.63 -0.16 12.84
CA THR A 7 10.29 -0.73 12.59
C THR A 7 9.53 0.12 11.58
N ARG A 8 9.13 -0.49 10.44
CA ARG A 8 8.43 0.22 9.36
C ARG A 8 7.11 0.85 9.83
N PRO A 9 6.75 2.07 9.37
CA PRO A 9 5.53 2.76 9.77
C PRO A 9 4.26 1.91 9.62
N ARG A 10 4.10 1.23 8.49
CA ARG A 10 2.95 0.36 8.20
C ARG A 10 2.84 -0.84 9.15
N THR A 11 3.96 -1.32 9.68
CA THR A 11 3.96 -2.38 10.70
C THR A 11 3.43 -1.84 12.03
N ILE A 12 3.81 -0.62 12.40
CA ILE A 12 3.31 0.06 13.61
C ILE A 12 1.80 0.27 13.51
N GLU A 13 1.32 0.80 12.39
CA GLU A 13 -0.12 1.00 12.14
C GLU A 13 -0.90 -0.32 12.22
N ARG A 14 -0.38 -1.38 11.61
CA ARG A 14 -1.00 -2.71 11.69
C ARG A 14 -1.05 -3.20 13.15
N TYR A 15 0.02 -3.07 13.91
CA TYR A 15 0.05 -3.50 15.31
C TYR A 15 -0.91 -2.69 16.17
N ARG A 16 -0.95 -1.37 15.98
CA ARG A 16 -1.92 -0.48 16.64
C ARG A 16 -3.36 -0.90 16.30
N SER A 17 -3.68 -1.04 15.02
CA SER A 17 -5.01 -1.44 14.57
C SER A 17 -5.44 -2.79 15.15
N ILE A 18 -4.53 -3.78 15.21
CA ILE A 18 -4.81 -5.08 15.83
C ILE A 18 -5.05 -4.92 17.35
N ALA A 19 -4.23 -4.12 18.02
CA ALA A 19 -4.36 -3.89 19.46
C ALA A 19 -5.70 -3.21 19.79
N GLU A 20 -6.03 -2.11 19.12
CA GLU A 20 -7.23 -1.32 19.35
C GLU A 20 -8.52 -2.08 18.99
N ARG A 21 -8.52 -2.80 17.86
CA ARG A 21 -9.74 -3.48 17.39
C ARG A 21 -9.98 -4.84 18.03
N HIS A 22 -8.93 -5.51 18.53
CA HIS A 22 -9.05 -6.91 18.94
C HIS A 22 -8.52 -7.21 20.34
N LEU A 23 -7.38 -6.62 20.74
CA LEU A 23 -6.77 -6.93 22.04
C LEU A 23 -7.38 -6.11 23.17
N LEU A 24 -7.46 -4.78 23.02
CA LEU A 24 -7.99 -3.89 24.06
C LEU A 24 -9.46 -4.18 24.40
N PRO A 25 -10.37 -4.42 23.43
CA PRO A 25 -11.77 -4.71 23.76
C PRO A 25 -11.94 -6.02 24.54
N ALA A 26 -11.10 -7.02 24.29
CA ALA A 26 -11.23 -8.35 24.90
C ALA A 26 -10.41 -8.50 26.19
N LEU A 27 -9.22 -7.91 26.26
CA LEU A 27 -8.24 -8.13 27.32
C LEU A 27 -7.84 -6.85 28.06
N GLY A 28 -8.24 -5.66 27.59
CA GLY A 28 -7.76 -4.38 28.13
C GLY A 28 -8.11 -4.10 29.59
N ARG A 29 -9.15 -4.77 30.12
CA ARG A 29 -9.54 -4.68 31.55
C ARG A 29 -8.88 -5.73 32.44
N ARG A 30 -8.14 -6.69 31.88
CA ARG A 30 -7.48 -7.74 32.65
C ARG A 30 -6.10 -7.27 33.07
N ARG A 31 -5.73 -7.54 34.32
CA ARG A 31 -4.34 -7.37 34.76
C ARG A 31 -3.43 -8.33 33.99
N LEU A 32 -2.25 -7.83 33.62
CA LEU A 32 -1.33 -8.56 32.76
C LEU A 32 -0.79 -9.84 33.41
N ASP A 33 -0.52 -9.80 34.70
CA ASP A 33 -0.03 -10.92 35.53
C ASP A 33 -1.10 -11.99 35.79
N LYS A 34 -2.39 -11.67 35.58
CA LYS A 34 -3.52 -12.60 35.74
C LYS A 34 -4.00 -13.18 34.41
N LEU A 35 -3.37 -12.84 33.29
CA LEU A 35 -3.75 -13.37 31.99
C LEU A 35 -3.43 -14.87 31.91
N THR A 36 -4.40 -15.68 31.53
CA THR A 36 -4.24 -17.14 31.44
C THR A 36 -4.23 -17.64 29.98
N PRO A 37 -3.72 -18.85 29.71
CA PRO A 37 -3.87 -19.47 28.39
C PRO A 37 -5.34 -19.64 27.95
N THR A 38 -6.27 -19.77 28.91
CA THR A 38 -7.71 -19.88 28.64
C THR A 38 -8.28 -18.57 28.11
N ASP A 39 -7.84 -17.41 28.63
CA ASP A 39 -8.25 -16.11 28.10
C ASP A 39 -7.79 -15.93 26.65
N VAL A 40 -6.56 -16.34 26.36
CA VAL A 40 -6.01 -16.28 24.99
C VAL A 40 -6.81 -17.20 24.05
N ARG A 41 -7.12 -18.44 24.46
CA ARG A 41 -7.98 -19.34 23.67
C ARG A 41 -9.36 -18.72 23.43
N ARG A 42 -9.99 -18.15 24.46
CA ARG A 42 -11.29 -17.50 24.36
C ARG A 42 -11.26 -16.35 23.35
N LEU A 43 -10.22 -15.51 23.39
CA LEU A 43 -10.03 -14.44 22.39
C LEU A 43 -9.95 -15.00 20.97
N LEU A 44 -9.11 -16.01 20.72
CA LEU A 44 -8.95 -16.55 19.37
C LEU A 44 -10.21 -17.25 18.87
N SER A 45 -10.92 -17.98 19.73
CA SER A 45 -12.19 -18.60 19.40
C SER A 45 -13.25 -17.55 19.08
N ALA A 46 -13.41 -16.52 19.91
CA ALA A 46 -14.36 -15.42 19.66
C ALA A 46 -14.08 -14.75 18.30
N LYS A 47 -12.82 -14.44 17.99
CA LYS A 47 -12.45 -13.84 16.70
C LYS A 47 -12.71 -14.76 15.52
N THR A 48 -12.58 -16.07 15.71
CA THR A 48 -12.92 -17.06 14.67
C THR A 48 -14.44 -17.12 14.47
N SER A 49 -15.22 -17.11 15.56
CA SER A 49 -16.69 -17.09 15.52
C SER A 49 -17.27 -15.79 14.94
N GLU A 50 -16.57 -14.67 15.07
CA GLU A 50 -16.87 -13.39 14.41
C GLU A 50 -16.61 -13.42 12.88
N GLY A 51 -16.13 -14.55 12.33
CA GLY A 51 -15.90 -14.73 10.89
C GLY A 51 -14.55 -14.19 10.40
N LEU A 52 -13.60 -13.85 11.28
CA LEU A 52 -12.29 -13.40 10.84
C LEU A 52 -11.50 -14.55 10.19
N ALA A 53 -10.83 -14.24 9.09
CA ALA A 53 -9.95 -15.19 8.43
C ALA A 53 -8.86 -15.70 9.39
N ALA A 54 -8.51 -16.99 9.30
CA ALA A 54 -7.48 -17.62 10.14
C ALA A 54 -6.14 -16.85 10.12
N THR A 55 -5.77 -16.25 8.98
CA THR A 55 -4.58 -15.41 8.85
C THR A 55 -4.66 -14.17 9.76
N THR A 56 -5.82 -13.54 9.87
CA THR A 56 -6.06 -12.39 10.74
C THR A 56 -5.98 -12.80 12.20
N VAL A 57 -6.64 -13.90 12.58
CA VAL A 57 -6.58 -14.44 13.96
C VAL A 57 -5.13 -14.77 14.36
N ARG A 58 -4.34 -15.33 13.45
CA ARG A 58 -2.89 -15.55 13.66
C ARG A 58 -2.12 -14.24 13.86
N HIS A 59 -2.45 -13.17 13.14
CA HIS A 59 -1.82 -11.87 13.38
C HIS A 59 -2.19 -11.31 14.77
N VAL A 60 -3.44 -11.45 15.20
CA VAL A 60 -3.88 -11.08 16.55
C VAL A 60 -3.05 -11.82 17.60
N HIS A 61 -2.93 -13.14 17.48
CA HIS A 61 -2.11 -13.97 18.36
C HIS A 61 -0.63 -13.56 18.33
N ALA A 62 -0.05 -13.30 17.15
CA ALA A 62 1.34 -12.90 17.02
C ALA A 62 1.64 -11.56 17.68
N VAL A 63 0.73 -10.57 17.56
CA VAL A 63 0.87 -9.28 18.24
C VAL A 63 0.81 -9.48 19.76
N LEU A 64 -0.17 -10.23 20.26
CA LEU A 64 -0.27 -10.53 21.70
C LEU A 64 0.98 -11.25 22.22
N ARG A 65 1.46 -12.26 21.50
CA ARG A 65 2.69 -12.99 21.83
C ARG A 65 3.90 -12.06 21.88
N ASN A 66 4.02 -11.12 20.94
CA ASN A 66 5.12 -10.17 20.93
C ASN A 66 5.04 -9.17 22.10
N VAL A 67 3.84 -8.69 22.44
CA VAL A 67 3.61 -7.78 23.59
C VAL A 67 3.94 -8.49 24.91
N LEU A 68 3.43 -9.71 25.12
CA LEU A 68 3.73 -10.48 26.32
C LEU A 68 5.20 -10.90 26.40
N GLY A 69 5.86 -11.11 25.26
CA GLY A 69 7.30 -11.37 25.24
C GLY A 69 8.13 -10.13 25.56
N ASP A 70 7.59 -8.93 25.36
CA ASP A 70 8.21 -7.67 25.81
C ASP A 70 8.03 -7.47 27.30
N ALA A 71 6.84 -7.75 27.82
CA ALA A 71 6.54 -7.74 29.25
C ALA A 71 7.39 -8.76 30.03
N GLU A 72 7.57 -9.97 29.47
CA GLU A 72 8.43 -11.02 30.03
C GLU A 72 9.90 -10.58 30.12
N ARG A 73 10.42 -9.87 29.11
CA ARG A 73 11.80 -9.32 29.15
C ARG A 73 11.99 -8.17 30.14
N GLN A 74 10.90 -7.55 30.57
CA GLN A 74 10.89 -6.45 31.53
C GLN A 74 10.44 -6.93 32.92
N ASP A 75 10.38 -8.25 33.13
CA ASP A 75 9.93 -8.88 34.37
C ASP A 75 8.53 -8.46 34.86
N LEU A 76 7.70 -7.92 33.96
CA LEU A 76 6.31 -7.54 34.25
C LEU A 76 5.38 -8.76 34.34
N VAL A 77 5.80 -9.87 33.72
CA VAL A 77 5.13 -11.18 33.80
C VAL A 77 6.17 -12.28 33.92
N ILE A 78 5.85 -13.31 34.70
CA ILE A 78 6.72 -14.47 34.92
C ILE A 78 6.92 -15.28 33.61
N ARG A 79 5.88 -15.34 32.77
CA ARG A 79 5.93 -16.07 31.50
C ARG A 79 4.97 -15.51 30.45
N ASN A 80 5.31 -15.70 29.19
CA ASN A 80 4.45 -15.40 28.06
C ASN A 80 3.39 -16.49 27.82
N VAL A 81 2.20 -16.31 28.38
CA VAL A 81 1.07 -17.27 28.27
C VAL A 81 0.57 -17.50 26.85
N ALA A 82 0.81 -16.57 25.91
CA ALA A 82 0.40 -16.77 24.51
C ALA A 82 1.26 -17.83 23.79
N ARG A 83 2.46 -18.15 24.28
CA ARG A 83 3.29 -19.24 23.72
C ARG A 83 2.65 -20.61 23.91
N SER A 84 1.85 -20.79 24.97
CA SER A 84 1.16 -22.04 25.28
C SER A 84 -0.13 -22.27 24.48
N VAL A 85 -0.51 -21.33 23.61
CA VAL A 85 -1.72 -21.42 22.80
C VAL A 85 -1.37 -21.46 21.32
N ARG A 86 -1.90 -22.46 20.61
CA ARG A 86 -1.74 -22.59 19.16
C ARG A 86 -2.89 -21.84 18.46
N PRO A 87 -2.60 -20.91 17.55
CA PRO A 87 -3.64 -20.25 16.76
C PRO A 87 -4.19 -21.20 15.67
N PRO A 88 -5.35 -20.88 15.05
CA PRO A 88 -5.94 -21.72 14.02
C PRO A 88 -4.99 -21.92 12.84
N ALA A 89 -5.03 -23.13 12.26
CA ALA A 89 -4.21 -23.47 11.10
C ALA A 89 -4.61 -22.60 9.90
N ARG A 90 -3.60 -22.11 9.17
CA ARG A 90 -3.83 -21.43 7.90
C ARG A 90 -3.84 -22.49 6.80
N ARG A 91 -4.94 -22.59 6.06
CA ARG A 91 -4.93 -23.26 4.75
C ARG A 91 -4.13 -22.41 3.76
N PRO A 92 -3.10 -22.95 3.10
CA PRO A 92 -2.45 -22.26 2.00
C PRO A 92 -3.51 -21.96 0.95
N VAL A 93 -3.66 -20.67 0.62
CA VAL A 93 -4.43 -20.28 -0.57
C VAL A 93 -3.41 -20.25 -1.69
N GLU A 94 -3.62 -21.11 -2.68
CA GLU A 94 -2.84 -21.08 -3.91
C GLU A 94 -3.15 -19.78 -4.64
N ARG A 95 -2.10 -19.03 -4.97
CA ARG A 95 -2.27 -17.79 -5.74
C ARG A 95 -2.07 -18.14 -7.19
N ARG A 96 -3.14 -18.05 -7.97
CA ARG A 96 -3.07 -18.21 -9.43
C ARG A 96 -2.23 -17.08 -10.03
N SER A 97 -1.27 -17.42 -10.87
CA SER A 97 -0.56 -16.47 -11.72
C SER A 97 -1.30 -16.31 -13.05
N LEU A 98 -1.18 -15.16 -13.69
CA LEU A 98 -1.77 -14.96 -15.02
C LEU A 98 -1.11 -15.90 -16.02
N THR A 99 -1.91 -16.50 -16.89
CA THR A 99 -1.39 -17.20 -18.07
C THR A 99 -0.85 -16.18 -19.09
N LEU A 100 -0.04 -16.64 -20.05
CA LEU A 100 0.47 -15.76 -21.11
C LEU A 100 -0.67 -15.13 -21.95
N ALA A 101 -1.73 -15.90 -22.22
CA ALA A 101 -2.90 -15.41 -22.95
C ALA A 101 -3.64 -14.31 -22.16
N GLU A 102 -3.86 -14.53 -20.87
CA GLU A 102 -4.48 -13.53 -19.99
C GLU A 102 -3.62 -12.27 -19.82
N ALA A 103 -2.29 -12.43 -19.75
CA ALA A 103 -1.37 -11.30 -19.69
C ALA A 103 -1.40 -10.48 -20.98
N ARG A 104 -1.53 -11.11 -22.15
CA ARG A 104 -1.71 -10.40 -23.44
C ARG A 104 -3.03 -9.63 -23.46
N VAL A 105 -4.13 -10.28 -23.12
CA VAL A 105 -5.44 -9.62 -23.03
C VAL A 105 -5.40 -8.42 -22.07
N LEU A 106 -4.74 -8.56 -20.91
CA LEU A 106 -4.55 -7.45 -19.98
C LEU A 106 -3.77 -6.31 -20.64
N LEU A 107 -2.65 -6.60 -21.30
CA LEU A 107 -1.81 -5.60 -21.98
C LEU A 107 -2.54 -4.89 -23.13
N ASP A 108 -3.40 -5.60 -23.85
CA ASP A 108 -4.17 -5.02 -24.95
C ASP A 108 -5.32 -4.15 -24.40
N THR A 109 -5.91 -4.53 -23.26
CA THR A 109 -6.97 -3.76 -22.59
C THR A 109 -6.47 -2.44 -22.01
N ILE A 110 -5.21 -2.39 -21.59
CA ILE A 110 -4.60 -1.19 -20.99
C ILE A 110 -3.78 -0.37 -21.99
N ALA A 111 -3.84 -0.68 -23.28
CA ALA A 111 -3.22 0.13 -24.31
C ALA A 111 -3.76 1.57 -24.19
N ASP A 112 -2.86 2.56 -24.24
CA ASP A 112 -3.17 3.98 -24.08
C ASP A 112 -3.67 4.41 -22.68
N ASP A 113 -3.73 3.49 -21.71
CA ASP A 113 -4.03 3.84 -20.32
C ASP A 113 -2.84 4.63 -19.72
N PRO A 114 -3.09 5.71 -18.94
CA PRO A 114 -2.02 6.47 -18.29
C PRO A 114 -1.11 5.66 -17.35
N LEU A 115 -1.49 4.42 -17.00
CA LEU A 115 -0.72 3.49 -16.19
C LEU A 115 -0.13 2.33 -17.00
N GLU A 116 -0.24 2.31 -18.33
CA GLU A 116 0.29 1.25 -19.20
C GLU A 116 1.76 0.96 -18.87
N ALA A 117 2.60 2.00 -18.82
CA ALA A 117 4.02 1.87 -18.52
C ALA A 117 4.28 1.21 -17.14
N MET A 118 3.42 1.49 -16.15
CA MET A 118 3.52 0.92 -14.80
C MET A 118 3.15 -0.56 -14.78
N TRP A 119 2.10 -0.94 -15.51
CA TRP A 119 1.69 -2.34 -15.67
C TRP A 119 2.72 -3.16 -16.44
N LEU A 120 3.27 -2.60 -17.53
CA LEU A 120 4.36 -3.22 -18.27
C LEU A 120 5.56 -3.48 -17.35
N CYS A 121 5.99 -2.49 -16.56
CA CYS A 121 7.08 -2.69 -15.58
C CYS A 121 6.75 -3.79 -14.55
N ALA A 122 5.51 -3.88 -14.08
CA ALA A 122 5.10 -4.90 -13.12
C ALA A 122 5.13 -6.31 -13.74
N LEU A 123 4.63 -6.46 -14.97
CA LEU A 123 4.50 -7.74 -15.66
C LEU A 123 5.82 -8.25 -16.22
N THR A 124 6.62 -7.37 -16.85
CA THR A 124 7.88 -7.76 -17.51
C THR A 124 9.06 -7.77 -16.54
N GLY A 125 9.11 -6.82 -15.61
CA GLY A 125 10.20 -6.70 -14.63
C GLY A 125 9.93 -7.42 -13.31
N GLY A 126 8.70 -7.91 -13.08
CA GLY A 126 8.31 -8.53 -11.81
C GLY A 126 8.36 -7.56 -10.63
N LEU A 127 8.20 -6.26 -10.89
CA LEU A 127 8.24 -5.23 -9.85
C LEU A 127 6.98 -5.31 -8.98
N ARG A 128 7.16 -5.21 -7.66
CA ARG A 128 6.01 -5.08 -6.75
C ARG A 128 5.39 -3.70 -6.92
N ARG A 129 4.07 -3.56 -6.70
CA ARG A 129 3.36 -2.27 -6.80
C ARG A 129 4.07 -1.11 -6.09
N GLY A 130 4.61 -1.33 -4.89
CA GLY A 130 5.36 -0.29 -4.17
C GLY A 130 6.70 0.07 -4.82
N GLU A 131 7.35 -0.89 -5.47
CA GLU A 131 8.58 -0.69 -6.23
C GLU A 131 8.28 0.12 -7.49
N VAL A 132 7.27 -0.29 -8.29
CA VAL A 132 6.83 0.43 -9.50
C VAL A 132 6.51 1.90 -9.20
N LEU A 133 5.72 2.14 -8.17
CA LEU A 133 5.32 3.50 -7.77
C LEU A 133 6.48 4.32 -7.16
N GLY A 134 7.57 3.66 -6.76
CA GLY A 134 8.75 4.31 -6.18
C GLY A 134 9.87 4.56 -7.17
N VAL A 135 9.75 4.12 -8.43
CA VAL A 135 10.77 4.38 -9.46
C VAL A 135 10.81 5.88 -9.77
N ARG A 136 12.02 6.45 -9.79
CA ARG A 136 12.28 7.82 -10.26
C ARG A 136 12.83 7.82 -11.68
N TRP A 137 12.71 8.92 -12.40
CA TRP A 137 13.28 9.01 -13.77
C TRP A 137 14.79 8.85 -13.79
N GLN A 138 15.50 9.40 -12.80
CA GLN A 138 16.95 9.16 -12.64
C GLN A 138 17.34 7.67 -12.47
N ASP A 139 16.39 6.81 -12.13
CA ASP A 139 16.61 5.37 -11.95
C ASP A 139 16.23 4.56 -13.21
N VAL A 140 15.68 5.21 -14.24
CA VAL A 140 15.31 4.61 -15.53
C VAL A 140 16.32 5.02 -16.59
N ASP A 141 16.98 4.02 -17.16
CA ASP A 141 17.99 4.19 -18.20
C ASP A 141 17.41 3.58 -19.49
N LEU A 142 16.87 4.45 -20.33
CA LEU A 142 16.20 4.04 -21.57
C LEU A 142 17.20 3.65 -22.66
N ASP A 143 18.43 4.17 -22.60
CA ASP A 143 19.49 3.88 -23.58
C ASP A 143 19.99 2.44 -23.41
N THR A 144 20.20 2.01 -22.18
CA THR A 144 20.58 0.62 -21.86
C THR A 144 19.39 -0.28 -21.54
N SER A 145 18.16 0.26 -21.59
CA SER A 145 16.91 -0.45 -21.29
C SER A 145 16.92 -1.15 -19.93
N VAL A 146 17.26 -0.41 -18.87
CA VAL A 146 17.24 -0.93 -17.48
C VAL A 146 16.52 0.00 -16.50
N VAL A 147 15.93 -0.60 -15.46
CA VAL A 147 15.33 0.11 -14.32
C VAL A 147 16.03 -0.31 -13.03
N ARG A 148 16.52 0.68 -12.27
CA ARG A 148 17.20 0.48 -10.98
C ARG A 148 16.20 0.61 -9.84
N ILE A 149 15.95 -0.48 -9.12
CA ILE A 149 14.99 -0.48 -8.01
C ILE A 149 15.74 -0.09 -6.74
N ARG A 150 15.62 1.18 -6.33
CA ARG A 150 16.32 1.73 -5.15
C ARG A 150 15.41 1.97 -3.95
N GLN A 151 14.12 2.21 -4.18
CA GLN A 151 13.14 2.52 -3.14
C GLN A 151 11.80 1.87 -3.44
N ALA A 152 10.94 1.81 -2.43
CA ALA A 152 9.56 1.41 -2.59
C ALA A 152 8.66 2.39 -1.83
N VAL A 153 7.50 2.68 -2.40
CA VAL A 153 6.51 3.56 -1.79
C VAL A 153 5.45 2.74 -1.09
N GLN A 154 5.04 3.19 0.10
CA GLN A 154 3.96 2.59 0.86
C GLN A 154 2.97 3.67 1.30
N ARG A 155 1.68 3.32 1.29
CA ARG A 155 0.64 4.16 1.85
C ARG A 155 0.42 3.81 3.33
N THR A 156 0.43 4.85 4.15
CA THR A 156 0.23 4.87 5.59
C THR A 156 -0.97 5.77 5.91
N ASP A 157 -1.40 5.82 7.17
CA ASP A 157 -2.50 6.68 7.62
C ASP A 157 -2.13 8.16 7.49
N THR A 158 -0.84 8.47 7.61
CA THR A 158 -0.26 9.82 7.48
C THR A 158 0.04 10.22 6.03
N GLY A 159 -0.19 9.34 5.05
CA GLY A 159 0.02 9.64 3.63
C GLY A 159 0.91 8.62 2.91
N VAL A 160 1.73 9.11 1.99
CA VAL A 160 2.60 8.27 1.17
C VAL A 160 4.01 8.38 1.71
N VAL A 161 4.60 7.25 2.13
CA VAL A 161 5.94 7.19 2.72
C VAL A 161 6.86 6.42 1.79
N VAL A 162 8.00 7.04 1.47
CA VAL A 162 9.11 6.38 0.79
C VAL A 162 9.79 5.46 1.82
N THR A 163 9.94 4.20 1.45
CA THR A 163 10.61 3.20 2.27
C THR A 163 11.83 2.68 1.53
N GLU A 164 12.96 2.62 2.22
CA GLU A 164 14.09 1.87 1.73
C GLU A 164 13.74 0.38 1.67
N LEU A 165 14.29 -0.29 0.66
CA LEU A 165 14.07 -1.71 0.46
C LEU A 165 14.64 -2.48 1.66
N LYS A 166 13.96 -3.57 2.05
CA LYS A 166 14.15 -4.20 3.38
C LYS A 166 15.55 -4.80 3.57
N THR A 167 16.24 -5.06 2.46
CA THR A 167 17.54 -5.71 2.42
C THR A 167 18.32 -5.20 1.20
N ASP A 168 19.64 -5.24 1.26
CA ASP A 168 20.51 -4.87 0.14
C ASP A 168 20.21 -5.71 -1.12
N ARG A 169 19.92 -7.01 -0.95
CA ARG A 169 19.47 -7.93 -2.01
C ARG A 169 18.19 -7.51 -2.74
N SER A 170 17.41 -6.59 -2.16
CA SER A 170 16.21 -6.07 -2.80
C SER A 170 16.52 -4.93 -3.79
N ARG A 171 17.68 -4.28 -3.66
CA ARG A 171 18.21 -3.34 -4.64
C ARG A 171 18.72 -4.15 -5.83
N ARG A 172 18.12 -3.93 -6.99
CA ARG A 172 18.47 -4.67 -8.21
C ARG A 172 18.26 -3.81 -9.43
N THR A 173 19.04 -4.08 -10.46
CA THR A 173 18.83 -3.57 -11.81
C THR A 173 18.03 -4.61 -12.58
N VAL A 174 16.93 -4.18 -13.20
CA VAL A 174 16.05 -5.06 -13.98
C VAL A 174 16.09 -4.63 -15.43
N PRO A 175 16.46 -5.52 -16.38
CA PRO A 175 16.33 -5.21 -17.79
C PRO A 175 14.86 -5.11 -18.17
N ILE A 176 14.51 -4.11 -18.97
CA ILE A 176 13.15 -3.90 -19.45
C ILE A 176 13.07 -4.21 -20.96
N PRO A 177 12.04 -4.94 -21.42
CA PRO A 177 11.84 -5.18 -22.84
C PRO A 177 11.63 -3.88 -23.63
N VAL A 178 11.91 -3.92 -24.93
CA VAL A 178 11.77 -2.77 -25.85
C VAL A 178 10.37 -2.14 -25.77
N ARG A 179 9.31 -2.95 -25.71
CA ARG A 179 7.93 -2.46 -25.54
C ARG A 179 7.76 -1.65 -24.25
N THR A 180 8.35 -2.10 -23.15
CA THR A 180 8.31 -1.38 -21.86
C THR A 180 9.11 -0.08 -21.92
N ALA A 181 10.28 -0.07 -22.57
CA ALA A 181 11.08 1.14 -22.76
C ALA A 181 10.34 2.18 -23.63
N ALA A 182 9.69 1.74 -24.71
CA ALA A 182 8.86 2.59 -25.56
C ALA A 182 7.69 3.21 -24.78
N ALA A 183 6.96 2.41 -24.02
CA ALA A 183 5.86 2.90 -23.17
C ALA A 183 6.34 3.89 -22.11
N LEU A 184 7.50 3.64 -21.49
CA LEU A 184 8.12 4.58 -20.54
C LEU A 184 8.53 5.89 -21.22
N LYS A 185 9.01 5.85 -22.46
CA LYS A 185 9.35 7.06 -23.23
C LYS A 185 8.11 7.91 -23.53
N THR A 186 7.03 7.28 -24.02
CA THR A 186 5.74 7.95 -24.23
C THR A 186 5.20 8.54 -22.93
N HIS A 187 5.25 7.76 -21.85
CA HIS A 187 4.81 8.20 -20.53
C HIS A 187 5.62 9.40 -20.00
N ARG A 188 6.93 9.44 -20.25
CA ARG A 188 7.79 10.58 -19.87
C ARG A 188 7.38 11.86 -20.58
N ALA A 189 7.08 11.78 -21.87
CA ALA A 189 6.62 12.93 -22.66
C ALA A 189 5.26 13.43 -22.16
N ALA A 190 4.28 12.53 -21.99
CA ALA A 190 2.96 12.87 -21.47
C ALA A 190 3.02 13.49 -20.07
N GLN A 191 3.91 13.00 -19.20
CA GLN A 191 4.10 13.58 -17.87
C GLN A 191 4.72 14.98 -17.92
N ALA A 192 5.64 15.24 -18.85
CA ALA A 192 6.22 16.57 -19.05
C ALA A 192 5.16 17.59 -19.51
N GLU A 193 4.29 17.19 -20.44
CA GLU A 193 3.13 18.00 -20.87
C GLU A 193 2.16 18.28 -19.72
N GLN A 194 1.84 17.26 -18.92
CA GLN A 194 1.03 17.43 -17.71
C GLN A 194 1.67 18.37 -16.69
N ARG A 195 3.01 18.34 -16.57
CA ARG A 195 3.73 19.23 -15.66
C ARG A 195 3.68 20.69 -16.12
N MET A 196 3.76 20.94 -17.43
CA MET A 196 3.66 22.29 -18.00
C MET A 196 2.23 22.86 -17.92
N SER A 197 1.22 22.01 -18.09
CA SER A 197 -0.20 22.39 -18.03
C SER A 197 -0.78 22.42 -16.60
N CYS A 198 -0.01 22.03 -15.57
CA CYS A 198 -0.52 21.92 -14.22
C CYS A 198 -0.68 23.31 -13.56
N PRO A 199 -1.88 23.69 -13.11
CA PRO A 199 -2.11 24.96 -12.41
C PRO A 199 -1.61 24.95 -10.96
N ILE A 200 -1.17 23.79 -10.45
CA ILE A 200 -0.61 23.64 -9.09
C ILE A 200 0.83 23.15 -9.15
N PRO A 201 1.67 23.46 -8.14
CA PRO A 201 3.05 23.01 -8.10
C PRO A 201 3.15 21.49 -8.23
N TRP A 202 3.93 21.05 -9.22
CA TRP A 202 4.22 19.63 -9.39
C TRP A 202 5.12 19.15 -8.24
N PRO A 203 4.86 17.97 -7.64
CA PRO A 203 5.69 17.48 -6.54
C PRO A 203 7.13 17.24 -6.98
N ASP A 204 8.11 17.70 -6.20
CA ASP A 204 9.56 17.53 -6.41
C ASP A 204 10.07 16.09 -6.16
N THR A 205 9.24 15.09 -6.43
CA THR A 205 9.56 13.70 -6.13
C THR A 205 10.19 12.94 -7.29
N ASP A 206 10.26 13.54 -8.50
CA ASP A 206 10.78 12.95 -9.75
C ASP A 206 10.28 11.51 -10.01
N TRP A 207 9.06 11.20 -9.58
CA TRP A 207 8.49 9.86 -9.71
C TRP A 207 8.05 9.60 -11.15
N CYS A 208 8.40 8.41 -11.65
CA CYS A 208 7.91 7.94 -12.94
C CYS A 208 6.38 7.73 -12.90
N SER A 209 5.83 7.30 -11.76
CA SER A 209 4.38 7.19 -11.62
C SER A 209 3.67 8.56 -11.48
N PRO A 210 2.47 8.76 -12.07
CA PRO A 210 1.79 10.05 -12.02
C PRO A 210 1.28 10.39 -10.60
N PRO A 211 1.37 11.66 -10.16
CA PRO A 211 0.84 12.11 -8.88
C PRO A 211 -0.69 12.00 -8.84
N ARG A 212 -1.27 11.92 -7.63
CA ARG A 212 -2.73 11.77 -7.47
C ARG A 212 -3.53 12.96 -8.01
N SER A 213 -2.94 14.16 -8.03
CA SER A 213 -3.51 15.37 -8.62
C SER A 213 -3.73 15.23 -10.13
N ALA A 214 -2.77 14.63 -10.85
CA ALA A 214 -2.86 14.41 -12.30
C ALA A 214 -3.86 13.32 -12.71
N ARG A 215 -4.31 12.47 -11.77
CA ARG A 215 -5.31 11.41 -12.05
C ARG A 215 -6.74 11.91 -12.24
N HIS A 216 -7.04 13.16 -11.91
CA HIS A 216 -8.40 13.71 -11.99
C HIS A 216 -8.62 14.64 -13.20
N SER A 217 -7.57 15.04 -13.91
CA SER A 217 -7.72 15.94 -15.08
C SER A 217 -8.13 15.21 -16.37
N ASN A 218 -7.98 13.88 -16.45
CA ASN A 218 -8.15 13.13 -17.70
C ASN A 218 -9.34 12.16 -17.74
N ARG A 219 -10.33 12.29 -16.84
CA ARG A 219 -11.62 11.63 -17.07
C ARG A 219 -12.46 12.49 -18.01
N GLY A 220 -12.17 12.35 -19.30
CA GLY A 220 -13.08 12.73 -20.36
C GLY A 220 -14.45 12.11 -20.13
N THR A 221 -15.46 12.94 -20.29
CA THR A 221 -16.89 12.61 -20.34
C THR A 221 -17.16 11.48 -21.33
N SER A 222 -17.67 10.35 -20.84
CA SER A 222 -18.44 9.39 -21.65
C SER A 222 -19.74 9.08 -20.91
N THR A 223 -20.83 9.67 -21.44
CA THR A 223 -22.21 9.14 -21.56
C THR A 223 -22.52 7.83 -20.82
N GLY A 224 -23.59 7.67 -20.05
CA GLY A 224 -24.73 8.51 -19.69
C GLY A 224 -25.71 7.64 -18.88
N HIS A 225 -26.56 8.24 -18.06
CA HIS A 225 -27.92 7.80 -17.75
C HIS A 225 -28.65 9.04 -17.20
N GLY A 226 -29.74 9.40 -17.88
CA GLY A 226 -30.42 10.67 -17.69
C GLY A 226 -31.18 10.77 -16.38
N THR A 227 -31.24 11.97 -15.84
CA THR A 227 -32.49 12.55 -15.35
C THR A 227 -32.37 14.06 -15.40
N SER A 228 -33.34 14.65 -16.08
CA SER A 228 -33.54 16.06 -16.35
C SER A 228 -33.75 16.89 -15.07
N CYS A 229 -33.18 18.09 -15.03
CA CYS A 229 -33.82 19.29 -14.47
C CYS A 229 -33.17 20.53 -15.10
N GLY A 230 -33.99 21.43 -15.62
CA GLY A 230 -33.58 22.51 -16.51
C GLY A 230 -33.39 23.89 -15.88
N ALA A 231 -32.94 24.78 -16.77
CA ALA A 231 -33.08 26.24 -16.84
C ALA A 231 -32.17 27.17 -16.00
N GLY A 232 -31.45 28.05 -16.73
CA GLY A 232 -30.91 29.34 -16.26
C GLY A 232 -29.50 29.70 -16.81
N PRO A 233 -29.34 30.73 -17.65
CA PRO A 233 -28.05 31.08 -18.28
C PRO A 233 -27.29 32.15 -17.47
N GLY A 234 -25.96 32.01 -17.35
CA GLY A 234 -25.09 33.11 -16.94
C GLY A 234 -23.88 32.75 -16.07
N SER A 235 -22.69 32.92 -16.65
CA SER A 235 -21.36 33.10 -16.02
C SER A 235 -20.63 31.89 -15.36
N ILE A 236 -19.53 31.52 -16.02
CA ILE A 236 -18.15 31.31 -15.53
C ILE A 236 -17.98 30.56 -14.18
N GLY A 237 -17.35 29.39 -14.23
CA GLY A 237 -16.75 28.76 -13.06
C GLY A 237 -16.16 27.39 -13.35
N CYS A 238 -14.87 27.34 -13.71
CA CYS A 238 -14.09 26.10 -13.68
C CYS A 238 -14.03 25.61 -12.22
N GLY A 239 -14.90 24.67 -11.88
CA GLY A 239 -15.05 24.11 -10.52
C GLY A 239 -13.88 23.21 -10.14
N CYS A 240 -12.73 23.83 -9.83
CA CYS A 240 -11.65 23.18 -9.11
C CYS A 240 -11.97 23.26 -7.61
N THR A 241 -12.76 22.31 -7.10
CA THR A 241 -13.09 22.28 -5.66
C THR A 241 -11.86 21.88 -4.87
N ILE A 242 -11.27 22.89 -4.24
CA ILE A 242 -10.11 22.88 -3.36
C ILE A 242 -10.40 22.02 -2.11
N PHE A 243 -9.57 21.02 -1.83
CA PHE A 243 -9.36 20.52 -0.47
C PHE A 243 -7.91 20.83 -0.08
N ALA A 244 -7.69 22.09 0.31
CA ALA A 244 -6.46 22.53 0.94
C ALA A 244 -6.45 22.00 2.37
N THR A 245 -5.62 20.99 2.63
CA THR A 245 -5.36 20.51 3.99
C THR A 245 -4.58 21.60 4.74
N ARG A 246 -5.28 22.39 5.55
CA ARG A 246 -4.72 23.39 6.45
C ARG A 246 -3.91 22.67 7.54
N VAL A 247 -2.58 22.66 7.39
CA VAL A 247 -1.67 22.40 8.50
C VAL A 247 -1.78 23.59 9.45
N ARG A 248 -2.47 23.43 10.59
CA ARG A 248 -2.30 24.32 11.74
C ARG A 248 -1.34 23.66 12.71
N ARG A 249 -0.19 24.30 12.88
CA ARG A 249 0.70 24.16 14.02
C ARG A 249 0.06 24.82 15.25
N SER A 250 0.45 24.31 16.42
CA SER A 250 0.22 24.76 17.80
C SER A 250 -0.81 23.93 18.54
#